data_AF-A0A518C9T1-F1
#
_entry.id   AF-A0A518C9T1-F1
#
_cell.length_a   1.000
_cell.length_b   1.000
_cell.length_c   1.000
_cell.angle_alpha   90.00
_cell.angle_beta   90.00
_cell.angle_gamma   90.00
#
_symmetry.space_group_name_H-M   'P 1'
#
loop_
_entity.id
_entity.type
_entity.pdbx_description
1 polymer ?
#
loop_
_entity_poly.entity_id
_entity_poly.type
_entity_poly.pdbx_seq_one_letter_code
_entity_poly.pdbx_strand_id
1 'polypeptide(L)'
;MSTQTETRSRSEILSEIAELEARIDELRALLPTCIKTFFRFRCRPEKYVWVYAENREQAEQRLHARMQRNYNDKGKTWELVSKVVDQYNDPQIAAAQSHGNLLTYLSENEAREFFNDYQANERGKAPDPNRPKHFPQSQLERDVSDWELFQRRKGNL
;
A
#
# COMPACT_ATOMS: atom_id res chain seq x y z
N MET A 1 -16.11 -25.21 41.14
CA MET A 1 -16.75 -24.68 39.92
C MET A 1 -16.40 -25.61 38.79
N SER A 2 -17.30 -26.54 38.47
CA SER A 2 -17.08 -27.55 37.43
C SER A 2 -17.40 -26.93 36.07
N THR A 3 -16.40 -26.81 35.21
CA THR A 3 -16.61 -26.55 33.78
C THR A 3 -17.29 -27.77 33.18
N GLN A 4 -18.62 -27.72 33.04
CA GLN A 4 -19.34 -28.65 32.19
C GLN A 4 -18.90 -28.38 30.75
N THR A 5 -18.13 -29.29 30.17
CA THR A 5 -17.88 -29.31 28.73
C THR A 5 -19.17 -29.81 28.09
N GLU A 6 -20.05 -28.88 27.67
CA GLU A 6 -21.25 -29.23 26.91
C GLU A 6 -20.84 -30.06 25.68
N THR A 7 -21.37 -31.29 25.60
CA THR A 7 -21.08 -32.19 24.48
C THR A 7 -21.92 -31.75 23.29
N ARG A 8 -21.44 -30.76 22.54
CA ARG A 8 -22.06 -30.31 21.30
C ARG A 8 -21.98 -31.36 20.22
N SER A 9 -23.04 -31.51 19.44
CA SER A 9 -23.05 -32.35 18.25
C SER A 9 -22.16 -31.76 17.16
N ARG A 10 -21.64 -32.62 16.28
CA ARG A 10 -20.85 -32.20 15.12
C ARG A 10 -21.59 -31.19 14.23
N SER A 11 -22.90 -31.34 14.08
CA SER A 11 -23.73 -30.42 13.30
C SER A 11 -23.82 -29.03 13.93
N GLU A 12 -23.96 -28.93 15.25
CA GLU A 12 -23.98 -27.66 15.96
C GLU A 12 -22.64 -26.92 15.84
N ILE A 13 -21.53 -27.65 15.97
CA ILE A 13 -20.19 -27.09 15.79
C ILE A 13 -20.00 -26.57 14.35
N LEU A 14 -20.43 -27.32 13.34
CA LEU A 14 -20.31 -26.88 11.95
C LEU A 14 -21.18 -25.66 11.62
N SER A 15 -22.39 -25.57 12.20
CA SER A 15 -23.24 -24.39 12.06
C SER A 15 -22.59 -23.16 12.68
N GLU A 16 -22.04 -23.29 13.89
CA GLU A 16 -21.33 -22.22 14.58
C GLU A 16 -20.08 -21.76 13.80
N ILE A 17 -19.33 -22.69 13.21
CA ILE A 17 -18.19 -22.33 12.33
C ILE A 17 -18.68 -21.49 11.15
N ALA A 18 -19.74 -21.89 10.46
CA ALA A 18 -20.26 -21.15 9.31
C ALA A 18 -20.75 -19.74 9.70
N GLU A 19 -21.41 -19.61 10.85
CA GLU A 19 -21.85 -18.31 11.39
C GLU A 19 -20.65 -17.40 11.74
N LEU A 20 -19.62 -17.96 12.37
CA LEU A 20 -18.39 -17.23 12.70
C LEU A 20 -17.60 -16.82 11.46
N GLU A 21 -17.53 -17.68 10.45
CA GLU A 21 -16.90 -17.36 9.15
C GLU A 21 -17.64 -16.21 8.45
N ALA A 22 -18.98 -16.27 8.40
CA ALA A 22 -19.81 -15.18 7.85
C ALA A 22 -19.57 -13.86 8.61
N ARG A 23 -19.48 -13.93 9.94
CA ARG A 23 -19.22 -12.75 10.77
C ARG A 23 -17.82 -12.18 10.55
N ILE A 24 -16.81 -13.03 10.36
CA ILE A 24 -15.45 -12.59 10.00
C ILE A 24 -15.48 -11.84 8.66
N ASP A 25 -16.19 -12.36 7.67
CA ASP A 25 -16.27 -11.72 6.35
C ASP A 25 -17.02 -10.38 6.38
N GLU A 26 -18.08 -10.26 7.17
CA GLU A 26 -18.73 -8.97 7.45
C GLU A 26 -17.76 -7.96 8.08
N LEU A 27 -16.99 -8.38 9.08
CA LEU A 27 -16.03 -7.51 9.75
C LEU A 27 -14.89 -7.09 8.80
N ARG A 28 -14.42 -8.00 7.95
CA ARG A 28 -13.43 -7.71 6.91
C ARG A 28 -13.95 -6.67 5.91
N ALA A 29 -15.21 -6.77 5.50
CA ALA A 29 -15.83 -5.80 4.59
C ALA A 29 -15.93 -4.38 5.18
N LEU A 30 -15.91 -4.26 6.52
CA LEU A 30 -15.95 -2.98 7.24
C LEU A 30 -14.55 -2.42 7.57
N LEU A 31 -13.47 -3.16 7.30
CA LEU A 31 -12.13 -2.67 7.60
C LEU A 31 -11.81 -1.45 6.73
N PRO A 32 -11.39 -0.31 7.32
CA PRO A 32 -10.90 0.80 6.56
C PRO A 32 -9.60 0.40 5.85
N THR A 33 -9.36 0.98 4.67
CA THR A 33 -8.07 0.77 4.03
C THR A 33 -6.95 1.38 4.86
N CYS A 34 -5.88 0.61 5.06
CA CYS A 34 -4.64 1.12 5.65
C CYS A 34 -3.71 1.77 4.62
N ILE A 35 -4.10 1.76 3.33
CA ILE A 35 -3.34 2.41 2.27
C ILE A 35 -3.49 3.93 2.41
N LYS A 36 -2.36 4.61 2.48
CA LYS A 36 -2.26 6.06 2.49
C LYS A 36 -2.37 6.62 1.07
N THR A 37 -2.26 7.94 0.94
CA THR A 37 -2.42 8.63 -0.35
C THR A 37 -1.08 8.79 -1.07
N PHE A 38 -1.11 8.65 -2.39
CA PHE A 38 0.01 9.03 -3.25
C PHE A 38 -0.14 10.47 -3.72
N PHE A 39 0.91 11.25 -3.55
CA PHE A 39 1.00 12.64 -3.97
C PHE A 39 2.06 12.77 -5.06
N ARG A 40 1.72 13.43 -6.17
CA ARG A 40 2.66 13.75 -7.25
C ARG A 40 2.88 15.25 -7.33
N PHE A 41 4.11 15.65 -7.02
CA PHE A 41 4.56 17.04 -7.08
C PHE A 41 5.28 17.32 -8.37
N ARG A 42 5.17 18.55 -8.86
CA ARG A 42 5.92 19.06 -10.02
C ARG A 42 7.06 19.90 -9.49
N CYS A 43 8.30 19.45 -9.68
CA CYS A 43 9.49 20.10 -9.12
C CYS A 43 10.51 20.43 -10.22
N ARG A 44 11.59 21.12 -9.82
CA ARG A 44 12.85 21.19 -10.57
C ARG A 44 13.99 20.79 -9.65
N PRO A 45 15.00 20.04 -10.14
CA PRO A 45 15.16 19.59 -11.54
C PRO A 45 14.29 18.36 -11.92
N GLU A 46 13.69 17.66 -10.94
CA GLU A 46 12.84 16.50 -11.21
C GLU A 46 11.44 16.90 -11.69
N LYS A 47 11.07 16.53 -12.92
CA LYS A 47 9.76 16.88 -13.50
C LYS A 47 8.58 16.45 -12.62
N TYR A 48 8.65 15.24 -12.05
CA TYR A 48 7.64 14.71 -11.13
C TYR A 48 8.31 13.98 -9.97
N VAL A 49 7.85 14.25 -8.75
CA VAL A 49 8.29 13.57 -7.53
C VAL A 49 7.07 12.93 -6.86
N TRP A 50 7.15 11.62 -6.62
CA TRP A 50 6.10 10.87 -5.94
C TRP A 50 6.41 10.74 -4.45
N VAL A 51 5.38 10.92 -3.64
CA VAL A 51 5.43 10.80 -2.18
C VAL A 51 4.23 10.00 -1.70
N TYR A 52 4.47 9.05 -0.81
CA TYR A 52 3.42 8.28 -0.14
C TYR A 52 3.28 8.80 1.29
N ALA A 53 2.09 9.27 1.68
CA ALA A 53 1.85 9.89 2.99
C ALA A 53 0.35 9.89 3.36
N GLU A 54 0.05 10.07 4.64
CA GLU A 54 -1.34 10.08 5.13
C GLU A 54 -2.13 11.29 4.64
N ASN A 55 -1.47 12.43 4.51
CA ASN A 55 -2.09 13.69 4.11
C ASN A 55 -1.10 14.59 3.38
N ARG A 56 -1.63 15.67 2.80
CA ARG A 56 -0.86 16.62 2.00
C ARG A 56 0.28 17.29 2.79
N GLU A 57 0.04 17.64 4.04
CA GLU A 57 1.04 18.32 4.87
C GLU A 57 2.26 17.42 5.12
N GLN A 58 2.03 16.16 5.52
CA GLN A 58 3.09 15.17 5.64
C GLN A 58 3.80 14.92 4.31
N ALA A 59 3.06 14.90 3.19
CA ALA A 59 3.65 14.72 1.87
C ALA A 59 4.58 15.88 1.49
N GLU A 60 4.19 17.12 1.77
CA GLU A 60 5.01 18.30 1.55
C GLU A 60 6.26 18.27 2.45
N GLN A 61 6.13 17.93 3.73
CA GLN A 61 7.28 17.78 4.64
C GLN A 61 8.29 16.72 4.13
N ARG A 62 7.79 15.54 3.73
CA ARG A 62 8.62 14.46 3.16
C ARG A 62 9.29 14.88 1.85
N LEU A 63 8.57 15.59 0.97
CA LEU A 63 9.13 16.15 -0.27
C LEU A 63 10.27 17.13 0.04
N HIS A 64 10.01 18.11 0.91
CA HIS A 64 10.99 19.13 1.27
C HIS A 64 12.27 18.50 1.83
N ALA A 65 12.14 17.56 2.77
CA ALA A 65 13.27 16.85 3.35
C ALA A 65 14.06 16.08 2.27
N ARG A 66 13.38 15.38 1.36
CA ARG A 66 14.02 14.62 0.28
C ARG A 66 14.77 15.53 -0.68
N MET A 67 14.12 16.59 -1.16
CA MET A 67 14.67 17.48 -2.17
C MET A 67 15.83 18.32 -1.60
N GLN A 68 15.72 18.76 -0.35
CA GLN A 68 16.81 19.46 0.34
C GLN A 68 18.07 18.57 0.43
N ARG A 69 17.91 17.33 0.89
CA ARG A 69 19.01 16.36 0.97
C ARG A 69 19.63 16.02 -0.39
N ASN A 70 18.80 15.90 -1.42
CA ASN A 70 19.24 15.45 -2.74
C ASN A 70 19.90 16.57 -3.56
N TYR A 71 19.48 17.83 -3.36
CA TYR A 71 19.90 18.97 -4.18
C TYR A 71 20.60 20.07 -3.38
N ASN A 72 19.94 20.66 -2.38
CA ASN A 72 20.47 21.84 -1.67
C ASN A 72 21.79 21.52 -0.95
N ASP A 73 21.87 20.38 -0.27
CA ASP A 73 23.08 19.96 0.45
C ASP A 73 24.25 19.66 -0.51
N LYS A 74 23.97 19.55 -1.81
CA LYS A 74 24.94 19.32 -2.89
C LYS A 74 25.20 20.57 -3.74
N GLY A 75 24.81 21.75 -3.23
CA GLY A 75 24.99 23.04 -3.91
C GLY A 75 24.09 23.25 -5.13
N LYS A 76 23.03 22.45 -5.30
CA LYS A 76 22.03 22.61 -6.36
C LYS A 76 20.73 23.12 -5.77
N THR A 77 20.07 24.06 -6.42
CA THR A 77 18.76 24.54 -5.97
C THR A 77 17.64 23.64 -6.49
N TRP A 78 16.59 23.50 -5.69
CA TRP A 78 15.34 22.88 -6.11
C TRP A 78 14.18 23.83 -5.84
N GLU A 79 13.11 23.67 -6.61
CA GLU A 79 11.88 24.46 -6.42
C GLU A 79 10.64 23.65 -6.80
N LEU A 80 9.51 24.00 -6.19
CA LEU A 80 8.18 23.57 -6.63
C LEU A 80 7.77 24.40 -7.85
N VAL A 81 7.43 23.73 -8.94
CA VAL A 81 7.02 24.37 -10.21
C VAL A 81 5.53 24.71 -10.21
N SER A 82 4.73 24.03 -9.38
CA SER A 82 3.29 24.25 -9.28
C SER A 82 2.78 24.07 -7.86
N LYS A 83 1.80 24.88 -7.47
CA LYS A 83 1.03 24.72 -6.22
C LYS A 83 0.00 23.58 -6.30
N VAL A 84 -0.31 23.12 -7.51
CA VAL A 84 -1.25 22.02 -7.76
C VAL A 84 -0.50 20.70 -7.62
N VAL A 85 -0.97 19.89 -6.68
CA VAL A 85 -0.46 18.56 -6.35
C VAL A 85 -1.51 17.54 -6.79
N ASP A 86 -1.11 16.55 -7.58
CA ASP A 86 -2.04 15.48 -7.96
C ASP A 86 -2.12 14.50 -6.78
N GLN A 87 -3.33 14.11 -6.37
CA GLN A 87 -3.59 13.22 -5.23
C GLN A 87 -4.30 11.96 -5.70
N TYR A 88 -3.81 10.80 -5.28
CA TYR A 88 -4.35 9.50 -5.65
C TYR A 88 -4.59 8.67 -4.39
N ASN A 89 -5.85 8.62 -3.96
CA ASN A 89 -6.27 7.80 -2.83
C ASN A 89 -6.34 6.31 -3.19
N ASP A 90 -6.54 6.00 -4.49
CA ASP A 90 -6.48 4.65 -5.01
C ASP A 90 -5.08 4.37 -5.59
N PRO A 91 -4.33 3.41 -5.02
CA PRO A 91 -3.00 3.06 -5.51
C PRO A 91 -3.02 2.47 -6.93
N GLN A 92 -4.14 1.91 -7.40
CA GLN A 92 -4.26 1.42 -8.78
C GLN A 92 -4.21 2.57 -9.78
N ILE A 93 -4.89 3.68 -9.46
CA ILE A 93 -4.86 4.89 -10.28
C ILE A 93 -3.44 5.49 -10.24
N ALA A 94 -2.81 5.53 -9.06
CA ALA A 94 -1.43 6.02 -8.93
C ALA A 94 -0.46 5.23 -9.84
N ALA A 95 -0.53 3.90 -9.81
CA ALA A 95 0.31 3.02 -10.64
C ALA A 95 0.01 3.17 -12.14
N ALA A 96 -1.24 3.38 -12.53
CA ALA A 96 -1.60 3.66 -13.93
C ALA A 96 -1.05 5.01 -14.43
N GLN A 97 -0.76 5.95 -13.52
CA GLN A 97 -0.24 7.29 -13.83
C GLN A 97 1.29 7.41 -13.70
N SER A 98 1.97 6.39 -13.15
CA SER A 98 3.42 6.34 -13.12
C SER A 98 3.98 5.84 -14.45
N HIS A 99 5.08 6.46 -14.90
CA HIS A 99 5.78 6.02 -16.10
C HIS A 99 6.71 4.86 -15.74
N GLY A 100 6.16 3.66 -15.55
CA GLY A 100 6.87 2.49 -15.02
C GLY A 100 6.49 2.18 -13.57
N ASN A 101 7.33 1.41 -12.87
CA ASN A 101 7.02 0.88 -11.54
C ASN A 101 6.89 1.99 -10.50
N LEU A 102 5.68 2.16 -9.93
CA LEU A 102 5.36 3.18 -8.95
C LEU A 102 6.32 3.20 -7.75
N LEU A 103 6.67 2.02 -7.21
CA LEU A 103 7.50 1.91 -6.02
C LEU A 103 8.95 2.33 -6.27
N THR A 104 9.40 2.34 -7.53
CA THR A 104 10.75 2.83 -7.88
C THR A 104 10.87 4.35 -7.85
N TYR A 105 9.73 5.06 -7.90
CA TYR A 105 9.68 6.53 -7.76
C TYR A 105 9.64 7.01 -6.31
N LEU A 106 9.36 6.11 -5.37
CA LEU A 106 9.34 6.41 -3.95
C LEU A 106 10.75 6.33 -3.36
N SER A 107 10.95 6.94 -2.19
CA SER A 107 12.10 6.59 -1.37
C SER A 107 11.97 5.15 -0.87
N GLU A 108 13.09 4.49 -0.54
CA GLU A 108 13.07 3.09 -0.10
C GLU A 108 12.17 2.88 1.13
N ASN A 109 12.19 3.81 2.09
CA ASN A 109 11.36 3.73 3.29
C ASN A 109 9.88 3.81 2.95
N GLU A 110 9.48 4.71 2.05
CA GLU A 110 8.08 4.84 1.63
C GLU A 110 7.62 3.66 0.79
N ALA A 111 8.49 3.12 -0.07
CA ALA A 111 8.17 1.93 -0.84
C ALA A 111 7.94 0.72 0.08
N ARG A 112 8.76 0.57 1.12
CA ARG A 112 8.59 -0.47 2.14
C ARG A 112 7.35 -0.24 3.00
N GLU A 113 7.10 1.01 3.39
CA GLU A 113 5.87 1.41 4.10
C GLU A 113 4.63 1.04 3.27
N PHE A 114 4.58 1.46 2.00
CA PHE A 114 3.50 1.09 1.09
C PHE A 114 3.36 -0.42 0.91
N PHE A 115 4.47 -1.15 0.75
CA PHE A 115 4.44 -2.61 0.61
C PHE A 115 3.80 -3.28 1.84
N ASN A 116 4.16 -2.85 3.04
CA ASN A 116 3.59 -3.36 4.28
C ASN A 116 2.11 -3.03 4.41
N ASP A 117 1.72 -1.79 4.11
CA ASP A 117 0.32 -1.36 4.10
C ASP A 117 -0.47 -2.19 3.07
N TYR A 118 0.09 -2.43 1.88
CA TYR A 118 -0.50 -3.26 0.83
C TYR A 118 -0.71 -4.71 1.26
N GLN A 119 0.29 -5.34 1.86
CA GLN A 119 0.15 -6.70 2.38
C GLN A 119 -0.88 -6.78 3.51
N ALA A 120 -0.92 -5.80 4.40
CA ALA A 120 -1.91 -5.75 5.47
C ALA A 120 -3.34 -5.60 4.90
N ASN A 121 -3.51 -4.75 3.90
CA ASN A 121 -4.77 -4.54 3.20
C ASN A 121 -5.22 -5.82 2.46
N GLU A 122 -4.31 -6.52 1.78
CA GLU A 122 -4.62 -7.79 1.11
C GLU A 122 -4.98 -8.92 2.10
N ARG A 123 -4.34 -9.00 3.27
CA ARG A 123 -4.71 -9.98 4.33
C ARG A 123 -6.10 -9.73 4.89
N GLY A 124 -6.54 -8.48 4.90
CA GLY A 124 -7.88 -8.08 5.35
C GLY A 124 -8.98 -8.39 4.34
N LYS A 125 -8.66 -8.60 3.06
CA LYS A 125 -9.66 -8.89 2.03
C LYS A 125 -10.15 -10.33 2.14
N ALA A 126 -11.47 -10.51 1.98
CA ALA A 126 -12.05 -11.82 1.78
C ALA A 126 -11.41 -12.47 0.52
N PRO A 127 -11.10 -13.78 0.56
CA PRO A 127 -10.58 -14.47 -0.61
C PRO A 127 -11.61 -14.42 -1.75
N ASP A 128 -11.25 -13.80 -2.87
CA ASP A 128 -12.10 -13.82 -4.07
C ASP A 128 -11.93 -15.17 -4.78
N PRO A 129 -12.97 -16.03 -4.81
CA PRO A 129 -12.90 -17.34 -5.45
C PRO A 129 -12.68 -17.26 -6.97
N ASN A 130 -12.91 -16.10 -7.59
CA ASN A 130 -12.72 -15.87 -9.02
C ASN A 130 -11.34 -15.29 -9.36
N ARG A 131 -10.46 -15.04 -8.39
CA ARG A 131 -9.12 -14.48 -8.64
C ARG A 131 -8.23 -15.53 -9.33
N PRO A 132 -7.79 -15.34 -10.59
CA PRO A 132 -6.85 -16.26 -11.23
C PRO A 132 -5.55 -16.39 -10.43
N LYS A 133 -5.10 -17.65 -10.24
CA LYS A 133 -4.04 -18.04 -9.30
C LYS A 133 -2.61 -17.59 -9.65
N HIS A 134 -2.32 -17.20 -10.89
CA HIS A 134 -0.93 -17.18 -11.38
C HIS A 134 -0.49 -15.97 -12.21
N PHE A 135 -1.21 -14.84 -12.21
CA PHE A 135 -0.74 -13.65 -12.91
C PHE A 135 -1.11 -12.36 -12.18
N PRO A 136 -0.21 -11.36 -12.11
CA PRO A 136 -0.57 -10.04 -11.63
C PRO A 136 -1.59 -9.42 -12.59
N GLN A 137 -2.79 -9.15 -12.07
CA GLN A 137 -3.97 -8.71 -12.81
C GLN A 137 -3.95 -7.22 -13.10
N SER A 138 -3.16 -6.46 -12.35
CA SER A 138 -3.06 -5.01 -12.43
C SER A 138 -1.61 -4.52 -12.52
N GLN A 139 -1.43 -3.29 -13.00
CA GLN A 139 -0.12 -2.63 -13.00
C GLN A 139 0.44 -2.54 -11.58
N LEU A 140 -0.40 -2.24 -10.59
CA LEU A 140 0.02 -2.17 -9.20
C LEU A 140 0.56 -3.50 -8.67
N GLU A 141 -0.11 -4.62 -8.97
CA GLU A 141 0.36 -5.94 -8.53
C GLU A 141 1.70 -6.31 -9.19
N ARG A 142 1.91 -5.91 -10.46
CA ARG A 142 3.22 -6.06 -11.11
C ARG A 142 4.26 -5.22 -10.41
N ASP A 143 3.95 -3.97 -10.12
CA ASP A 143 4.87 -3.04 -9.46
C ASP A 143 5.32 -3.56 -8.09
N VAL A 144 4.36 -4.05 -7.30
CA VAL A 144 4.59 -4.66 -5.99
C VAL A 144 5.43 -5.93 -6.12
N SER A 145 5.08 -6.82 -7.06
CA SER A 145 5.79 -8.10 -7.26
C SER A 145 7.24 -7.89 -7.73
N ASP A 146 7.46 -6.99 -8.69
CA ASP A 146 8.78 -6.65 -9.20
C ASP A 146 9.65 -6.02 -8.12
N TRP A 147 9.09 -5.12 -7.31
CA TRP A 147 9.80 -4.52 -6.19
C TRP A 147 10.17 -5.55 -5.12
N GLU A 148 9.23 -6.44 -4.74
CA GLU A 148 9.49 -7.51 -3.78
C GLU A 148 10.64 -8.42 -4.25
N LEU A 149 10.58 -8.87 -5.51
CA LEU A 149 11.62 -9.70 -6.10
C LEU A 149 12.99 -9.01 -6.09
N PHE A 150 13.02 -7.71 -6.39
CA PHE A 150 14.23 -6.91 -6.35
C PHE A 150 14.80 -6.77 -4.93
N GLN A 151 13.95 -6.54 -3.92
CA GLN A 151 14.40 -6.45 -2.52
C GLN A 151 14.92 -7.78 -2.00
N ARG A 152 14.29 -8.91 -2.34
CA ARG A 152 14.80 -10.26 -2.00
C ARG A 152 16.16 -10.52 -2.61
N ARG A 153 16.39 -10.13 -3.87
CA ARG A 153 17.71 -10.24 -4.52
C ARG A 153 18.79 -9.40 -3.85
N LYS A 154 18.41 -8.32 -3.17
CA LYS A 154 19.31 -7.46 -2.38
C LYS A 154 19.53 -7.96 -0.95
N GLY A 155 18.77 -8.94 -0.47
CA GLY A 155 18.79 -9.39 0.92
C GLY A 155 18.09 -8.44 1.90
N ASN A 156 17.18 -7.60 1.41
CA ASN A 156 16.46 -6.60 2.21
C ASN A 156 15.07 -7.09 2.71
N LEU A 157 14.66 -8.28 2.28
CA LEU A 157 13.46 -9.04 2.66
C LEU A 157 13.82 -10.52 2.74
#